data_AF-A0A7L3NJN7-F1
#
_entry.id   AF-A0A7L3NJN7-F1
#
_cell.length_a   1.000
_cell.length_b   1.000
_cell.length_c   1.000
_cell.angle_alpha   90.00
_cell.angle_beta   90.00
_cell.angle_gamma   90.00
#
_symmetry.space_group_name_H-M   'P 1'
#
loop_
_entity.id
_entity.type
_entity.pdbx_description
1 polymer ?
#
loop_
_entity_poly.entity_id
_entity_poly.type
_entity_poly.pdbx_seq_one_letter_code
_entity_poly.pdbx_strand_id
1 'polypeptide(L)'
;MQSANVLLKKIIRCSVLPFAAQHGMNKDLFPLSRTLSLSVCLKQDNSCSPSEKIDLDAWKKVMKSGLQEEVSETVSEPKELSALAAAREILEMWRLAGRSVPENMSDEQLKTFMECPSKSAKKKYLKYLYLKELHKKNDKKKMEEKRERKLATQEQASETDKTKNTSFVCLWASSMDRAYSWRAAQSMVFGQPLVFDMSYENDMSVREVANAVRQLVLSESSNRRSVDPFHIHFCNLKDDSLYRKEFVKHYREAWDKLLITVTDQCYTEIFPKDKLIYLTADSPKVMKTFDHDKVYIIGSMVDKSIKTGVSLARAKRLGLETAALPLEKYLLWNSGAKNLTLDQMMHILLTLKDTGDWKKALEFVPKRKYCGFVSRPVHELKKTLNLINTLKLGKTQQEVQKQFAKNYSKKLTQK
;
A
#
# COMPACT_ATOMS: atom_id res chain seq x y z
N MET A 1 51.18 -28.70 36.74
CA MET A 1 49.74 -29.05 36.69
C MET A 1 49.16 -28.38 35.44
N GLN A 2 49.32 -28.91 34.23
CA GLN A 2 48.92 -30.23 33.70
C GLN A 2 47.44 -30.55 33.90
N SER A 3 46.81 -30.91 32.77
CA SER A 3 45.49 -31.53 32.57
C SER A 3 44.30 -30.54 32.49
N ALA A 4 43.49 -30.46 31.43
CA ALA A 4 43.20 -31.42 30.37
C ALA A 4 42.80 -30.73 29.06
N ASN A 5 43.52 -31.08 28.00
CA ASN A 5 43.08 -31.07 26.62
C ASN A 5 42.61 -32.51 26.29
N VAL A 6 41.85 -32.70 25.20
CA VAL A 6 41.51 -33.98 24.49
C VAL A 6 40.00 -34.34 24.49
N LEU A 7 39.51 -34.64 23.28
CA LEU A 7 38.15 -35.01 22.80
C LEU A 7 37.22 -33.80 22.53
N LEU A 8 36.91 -33.37 21.29
CA LEU A 8 36.71 -34.11 20.04
C LEU A 8 37.03 -33.22 18.81
N LYS A 9 38.16 -33.53 18.14
CA LYS A 9 38.30 -33.36 16.68
C LYS A 9 37.78 -34.63 16.02
N LYS A 10 36.60 -34.56 15.38
CA LYS A 10 36.20 -35.35 14.20
C LYS A 10 34.73 -35.04 13.89
N ILE A 11 34.51 -34.23 12.85
CA ILE A 11 33.59 -34.45 11.71
C ILE A 11 33.75 -33.20 10.83
N ILE A 12 34.84 -33.20 10.06
CA ILE A 12 34.86 -32.56 8.74
C ILE A 12 34.51 -33.70 7.79
N ARG A 13 33.32 -33.67 7.22
CA ARG A 13 33.02 -34.35 5.95
C ARG A 13 31.89 -33.60 5.25
N CYS A 14 32.27 -33.12 4.07
CA CYS A 14 31.52 -32.54 2.98
C CYS A 14 30.00 -32.80 2.93
N SER A 15 29.26 -31.72 2.67
CA SER A 15 28.17 -31.73 1.69
C SER A 15 28.02 -30.34 1.07
N VAL A 16 28.94 -30.03 0.16
CA VAL A 16 28.64 -29.17 -0.99
C VAL A 16 27.69 -29.96 -1.86
N LEU A 17 26.44 -29.50 -2.02
CA LEU A 17 25.62 -29.87 -3.16
C LEU A 17 25.05 -28.59 -3.79
N PRO A 18 25.30 -28.38 -5.10
CA PRO A 18 24.87 -27.22 -5.85
C PRO A 18 23.43 -27.42 -6.33
N PHE A 19 22.58 -26.41 -6.20
CA PHE A 19 21.30 -26.43 -6.93
C PHE A 19 21.51 -25.83 -8.31
N ALA A 20 21.71 -26.72 -9.27
CA ALA A 20 21.81 -26.43 -10.68
C ALA A 20 20.47 -25.95 -11.25
N ALA A 21 20.56 -24.98 -12.15
CA ALA A 21 19.52 -24.63 -13.08
C ALA A 21 19.22 -25.80 -14.02
N GLN A 22 17.95 -26.12 -14.23
CA GLN A 22 17.50 -26.82 -15.43
C GLN A 22 16.32 -26.08 -16.06
N HIS A 23 16.64 -25.52 -17.22
CA HIS A 23 15.73 -25.15 -18.28
C HIS A 23 15.08 -26.42 -18.84
N GLY A 24 13.77 -26.41 -19.06
CA GLY A 24 13.06 -27.52 -19.70
C GLY A 24 11.63 -27.13 -20.07
N MET A 25 11.42 -26.87 -21.36
CA MET A 25 10.15 -26.45 -21.96
C MET A 25 9.17 -27.63 -22.15
N ASN A 26 7.88 -27.36 -21.95
CA ASN A 26 6.68 -27.89 -22.65
C ASN A 26 5.49 -27.79 -21.69
N LYS A 27 4.24 -27.61 -22.09
CA LYS A 27 3.53 -27.03 -23.24
C LYS A 27 2.07 -26.98 -22.74
N ASP A 28 1.32 -26.00 -23.20
CA ASP A 28 -0.14 -25.99 -23.32
C ASP A 28 -1.01 -26.20 -22.06
N LEU A 29 -1.71 -25.11 -21.65
CA LEU A 29 -3.15 -25.09 -21.30
C LEU A 29 -3.54 -23.68 -20.82
N PHE A 30 -3.96 -22.82 -21.77
CA PHE A 30 -4.68 -21.58 -21.47
C PHE A 30 -6.20 -21.83 -21.53
N PRO A 31 -7.00 -21.38 -20.56
CA PRO A 31 -8.43 -21.24 -20.75
C PRO A 31 -8.77 -19.85 -21.31
N LEU A 32 -9.21 -19.86 -22.57
CA LEU A 32 -10.35 -19.12 -23.13
C LEU A 32 -10.53 -17.64 -22.72
N SER A 33 -9.95 -16.76 -23.53
CA SER A 33 -10.44 -15.39 -23.73
C SER A 33 -11.77 -15.41 -24.51
N ARG A 34 -12.85 -14.92 -23.91
CA ARG A 34 -14.11 -14.64 -24.63
C ARG A 34 -13.99 -13.33 -25.40
N THR A 35 -13.79 -13.43 -26.71
CA THR A 35 -14.03 -12.36 -27.69
C THR A 35 -15.52 -12.31 -27.98
N LEU A 36 -16.17 -11.16 -27.74
CA LEU A 36 -17.52 -10.89 -28.22
C LEU A 36 -17.44 -10.43 -29.67
N SER A 37 -17.88 -11.30 -30.58
CA SER A 37 -18.16 -10.98 -31.98
C SER A 37 -19.50 -10.25 -32.05
N LEU A 38 -19.51 -9.05 -32.66
CA LEU A 38 -20.73 -8.36 -33.05
C LEU A 38 -21.25 -8.99 -34.34
N SER A 39 -22.26 -9.85 -34.24
CA SER A 39 -23.02 -10.30 -35.40
C SER A 39 -24.23 -9.40 -35.63
N VAL A 40 -24.29 -8.84 -36.83
CA VAL A 40 -25.47 -8.20 -37.44
C VAL A 40 -26.46 -9.28 -37.84
N CYS A 41 -27.70 -9.21 -37.34
CA CYS A 41 -28.89 -9.86 -37.92
C CYS A 41 -30.05 -8.87 -37.72
N LEU A 42 -30.47 -8.19 -38.78
CA LEU A 42 -31.54 -8.59 -39.72
C LEU A 42 -32.94 -8.49 -39.10
N LYS A 43 -33.67 -7.56 -39.69
CA LYS A 43 -35.05 -7.15 -39.43
C LYS A 43 -36.00 -8.35 -39.52
N GLN A 44 -37.00 -8.34 -38.66
CA GLN A 44 -38.27 -9.00 -38.95
C GLN A 44 -39.40 -8.09 -38.47
N ASP A 45 -40.13 -7.58 -39.45
CA ASP A 45 -41.35 -6.80 -39.27
C ASP A 45 -42.44 -7.71 -38.71
N ASN A 46 -43.13 -7.25 -37.66
CA ASN A 46 -44.46 -7.73 -37.30
C ASN A 46 -45.33 -6.53 -36.93
N SER A 47 -46.37 -6.35 -37.72
CA SER A 47 -47.40 -5.33 -37.61
C SER A 47 -48.40 -5.66 -36.49
N CYS A 48 -48.79 -4.65 -35.71
CA CYS A 48 -50.05 -4.63 -34.96
C CYS A 48 -50.50 -3.17 -34.74
N SER A 49 -51.81 -2.94 -34.80
CA SER A 49 -52.57 -1.68 -34.90
C SER A 49 -52.48 -0.75 -33.66
N PRO A 50 -52.93 0.53 -33.76
CA PRO A 50 -52.61 1.55 -32.75
C PRO A 50 -53.53 1.45 -31.54
N SER A 51 -52.97 1.19 -30.34
CA SER A 51 -53.71 1.35 -29.09
C SER A 51 -53.57 2.77 -28.56
N GLU A 52 -54.73 3.42 -28.42
CA GLU A 52 -55.09 4.62 -27.67
C GLU A 52 -53.98 5.36 -26.89
N LYS A 53 -53.80 6.65 -27.22
CA LYS A 53 -53.00 7.59 -26.42
C LYS A 53 -53.63 7.77 -25.04
N ILE A 54 -52.94 7.26 -24.02
CA ILE A 54 -53.25 7.55 -22.62
C ILE A 54 -52.96 9.04 -22.34
N ASP A 55 -53.99 9.78 -21.92
CA ASP A 55 -53.86 11.18 -21.50
C ASP A 55 -53.23 11.27 -20.10
N LEU A 56 -51.95 11.65 -20.09
CA LEU A 56 -51.14 11.79 -18.88
C LEU A 56 -51.58 12.95 -17.98
N ASP A 57 -52.32 13.93 -18.51
CA ASP A 57 -52.75 15.09 -17.73
C ASP A 57 -54.05 14.82 -16.97
N ALA A 58 -54.93 13.96 -17.50
CA ALA A 58 -56.05 13.40 -16.75
C ALA A 58 -55.55 12.60 -15.52
N TRP A 59 -54.47 11.82 -15.69
CA TRP A 59 -53.86 11.02 -14.62
C TRP A 59 -53.19 11.87 -13.52
N LYS A 60 -52.51 12.96 -13.90
CA LYS A 60 -51.95 13.92 -12.94
C LYS A 60 -53.02 14.62 -12.11
N LYS A 61 -54.19 14.87 -12.70
CA LYS A 61 -55.30 15.55 -12.02
C LYS A 61 -55.91 14.66 -10.92
N VAL A 62 -56.06 13.36 -11.18
CA VAL A 62 -56.52 12.36 -10.20
C VAL A 62 -55.55 12.21 -9.02
N MET A 63 -54.24 12.24 -9.29
CA MET A 63 -53.23 12.18 -8.22
C MET A 63 -53.16 13.46 -7.38
N LYS A 64 -53.48 14.62 -7.95
CA LYS A 64 -53.52 15.89 -7.21
C LYS A 64 -54.79 16.08 -6.38
N SER A 65 -55.91 15.48 -6.76
CA SER A 65 -57.16 15.54 -5.96
C SER A 65 -57.12 14.68 -4.69
N GLY A 66 -56.17 13.76 -4.56
CA GLY A 66 -55.99 12.93 -3.37
C GLY A 66 -55.17 13.58 -2.25
N LEU A 67 -54.75 14.83 -2.41
CA LEU A 67 -53.92 15.54 -1.43
C LEU A 67 -54.45 16.96 -1.21
N GLN A 68 -55.43 17.09 -0.31
CA GLN A 68 -55.64 18.33 0.44
C GLN A 68 -55.10 18.12 1.86
N GLU A 69 -54.23 19.05 2.24
CA GLU A 69 -53.57 19.17 3.54
C GLU A 69 -54.58 19.48 4.64
N GLU A 70 -54.40 18.85 5.81
CA GLU A 70 -54.56 19.56 7.07
C GLU A 70 -53.23 19.58 7.83
N VAL A 71 -52.85 20.81 8.17
CA VAL A 71 -51.69 21.19 8.98
C VAL A 71 -52.08 21.04 10.46
N SER A 72 -51.24 20.37 11.24
CA SER A 72 -51.02 20.76 12.63
C SER A 72 -49.65 20.31 13.12
N GLU A 73 -48.97 21.26 13.76
CA GLU A 73 -47.74 21.09 14.52
C GLU A 73 -47.99 20.21 15.73
N THR A 74 -47.23 19.12 15.84
CA THR A 74 -46.52 18.62 17.04
C THR A 74 -46.11 17.17 16.80
N VAL A 75 -45.10 16.71 17.54
CA VAL A 75 -44.58 15.34 17.65
C VAL A 75 -43.53 14.91 16.60
N SER A 76 -42.25 15.09 16.98
CA SER A 76 -41.05 14.76 16.19
C SER A 76 -40.50 13.33 16.39
N GLU A 77 -41.23 12.42 17.02
CA GLU A 77 -40.80 11.01 17.21
C GLU A 77 -41.58 9.96 16.38
N PRO A 78 -42.91 10.04 16.20
CA PRO A 78 -43.66 9.03 15.44
C PRO A 78 -43.30 8.98 13.95
N LYS A 79 -42.94 10.14 13.38
CA LYS A 79 -42.56 10.26 11.96
C LYS A 79 -41.20 9.62 11.66
N GLU A 80 -40.25 9.67 12.60
CA GLU A 80 -38.94 9.04 12.41
C GLU A 80 -39.03 7.51 12.44
N LEU A 81 -39.82 6.95 13.36
CA LEU A 81 -40.07 5.51 13.43
C LEU A 81 -40.81 4.99 12.18
N SER A 82 -41.80 5.75 11.69
CA SER A 82 -42.52 5.44 10.45
C SER A 82 -41.59 5.50 9.21
N ALA A 83 -40.69 6.50 9.15
CA ALA A 83 -39.73 6.63 8.06
C ALA A 83 -38.66 5.52 8.05
N LEU A 84 -38.21 5.07 9.24
CA LEU A 84 -37.29 3.94 9.38
C LEU A 84 -37.96 2.61 9.00
N ALA A 85 -39.25 2.43 9.32
CA ALA A 85 -40.01 1.27 8.89
C ALA A 85 -40.15 1.20 7.36
N ALA A 86 -40.51 2.31 6.72
CA ALA A 86 -40.56 2.40 5.25
C ALA A 86 -39.19 2.13 4.60
N ALA A 87 -38.09 2.59 5.23
CA ALA A 87 -36.74 2.30 4.76
C ALA A 87 -36.43 0.79 4.82
N ARG A 88 -36.83 0.10 5.90
CA ARG A 88 -36.65 -1.36 6.04
C ARG A 88 -37.43 -2.13 4.98
N GLU A 89 -38.67 -1.74 4.69
CA GLU A 89 -39.48 -2.34 3.62
C GLU A 89 -38.85 -2.17 2.24
N ILE A 90 -38.33 -0.97 1.93
CA ILE A 90 -37.62 -0.72 0.66
C ILE A 90 -36.39 -1.61 0.52
N LEU A 91 -35.65 -1.82 1.60
CA LEU A 91 -34.48 -2.70 1.62
C LEU A 91 -34.86 -4.17 1.41
N GLU A 92 -35.95 -4.62 2.02
CA GLU A 92 -36.47 -5.97 1.85
C GLU A 92 -36.92 -6.23 0.41
N MET A 93 -37.66 -5.28 -0.18
CA MET A 93 -38.01 -5.33 -1.59
C MET A 93 -36.76 -5.42 -2.50
N TRP A 94 -35.69 -4.67 -2.18
CA TRP A 94 -34.45 -4.72 -2.97
C TRP A 94 -33.69 -6.03 -2.80
N ARG A 95 -33.77 -6.66 -1.62
CA ARG A 95 -33.24 -7.99 -1.33
C ARG A 95 -33.96 -9.05 -2.16
N LEU A 96 -35.30 -9.02 -2.17
CA LEU A 96 -36.12 -9.90 -3.02
C LEU A 96 -35.85 -9.70 -4.51
N ALA A 97 -35.55 -8.47 -4.93
CA ALA A 97 -35.14 -8.16 -6.31
C ALA A 97 -33.69 -8.57 -6.65
N GLY A 98 -33.00 -9.32 -5.78
CA GLY A 98 -31.65 -9.84 -6.00
C GLY A 98 -30.55 -8.75 -5.99
N ARG A 99 -30.79 -7.59 -5.38
CA ARG A 99 -29.78 -6.54 -5.24
C ARG A 99 -28.85 -6.86 -4.06
N SER A 100 -27.61 -6.37 -4.15
CA SER A 100 -26.60 -6.51 -3.10
C SER A 100 -26.93 -5.64 -1.87
N VAL A 101 -27.72 -6.19 -0.95
CA VAL A 101 -28.16 -5.56 0.30
C VAL A 101 -27.64 -6.40 1.49
N PRO A 102 -27.06 -5.78 2.53
CA PRO A 102 -26.63 -6.47 3.76
C PRO A 102 -27.75 -7.23 4.44
N GLU A 103 -27.45 -8.28 5.21
CA GLU A 103 -28.45 -9.04 5.99
C GLU A 103 -28.89 -8.25 7.23
N ASN A 104 -27.94 -7.68 7.97
CA ASN A 104 -28.20 -6.93 9.19
C ASN A 104 -27.69 -5.49 9.07
N MET A 105 -28.54 -4.52 9.41
CA MET A 105 -28.27 -3.09 9.32
C MET A 105 -28.56 -2.40 10.66
N SER A 106 -27.63 -1.59 11.15
CA SER A 106 -27.85 -0.80 12.37
C SER A 106 -28.66 0.46 12.09
N ASP A 107 -29.33 1.02 13.10
CA ASP A 107 -30.19 2.20 12.93
C ASP A 107 -29.42 3.44 12.44
N GLU A 108 -28.15 3.60 12.85
CA GLU A 108 -27.25 4.64 12.32
C GLU A 108 -26.98 4.49 10.81
N GLN A 109 -26.89 3.25 10.32
CA GLN A 109 -26.67 2.97 8.90
C GLN A 109 -27.94 3.19 8.08
N LEU A 110 -29.12 2.93 8.67
CA LEU A 110 -30.40 3.30 8.06
C LEU A 110 -30.53 4.81 7.94
N LYS A 111 -30.18 5.56 8.98
CA LYS A 111 -30.18 7.02 8.95
C LYS A 111 -29.28 7.55 7.82
N THR A 112 -28.05 7.03 7.73
CA THR A 112 -27.11 7.37 6.64
C THR A 112 -27.65 7.00 5.25
N PHE A 113 -28.35 5.88 5.11
CA PHE A 113 -29.00 5.47 3.85
C PHE A 113 -30.12 6.42 3.45
N MET A 114 -30.88 6.94 4.41
CA MET A 114 -31.95 7.90 4.16
C MET A 114 -31.39 9.26 3.72
N GLU A 115 -30.31 9.71 4.36
CA GLU A 115 -29.59 10.96 4.06
C GLU A 115 -28.88 10.97 2.70
N CYS A 116 -28.78 9.82 2.01
CA CYS A 116 -28.15 9.75 0.70
C CYS A 116 -28.95 10.54 -0.38
N PRO A 117 -28.31 11.46 -1.14
CA PRO A 117 -29.01 12.43 -2.00
C PRO A 117 -29.59 11.84 -3.29
N SER A 118 -29.17 10.64 -3.71
CA SER A 118 -29.62 10.03 -4.96
C SER A 118 -29.80 8.52 -4.87
N LYS A 119 -30.66 7.95 -5.74
CA LYS A 119 -30.86 6.49 -5.86
C LYS A 119 -29.54 5.76 -6.16
N SER A 120 -28.64 6.37 -6.93
CA SER A 120 -27.32 5.81 -7.24
C SER A 120 -26.38 5.83 -6.02
N ALA A 121 -26.42 6.88 -5.20
CA ALA A 121 -25.67 6.94 -3.94
C ALA A 121 -26.16 5.87 -2.95
N LYS A 122 -27.48 5.72 -2.81
CA LYS A 122 -28.12 4.67 -2.00
C LYS A 122 -27.66 3.27 -2.43
N LYS A 123 -27.68 2.97 -3.73
CA LYS A 123 -27.18 1.69 -4.28
C LYS A 123 -25.70 1.47 -3.99
N LYS A 124 -24.84 2.49 -4.15
CA LYS A 124 -23.40 2.41 -3.86
C LYS A 124 -23.15 2.14 -2.37
N TYR A 125 -23.89 2.82 -1.50
CA TYR A 125 -23.79 2.66 -0.05
C TYR A 125 -24.18 1.25 0.40
N LEU A 126 -25.34 0.74 -0.05
CA LEU A 126 -25.76 -0.64 0.25
C LEU A 126 -24.77 -1.68 -0.28
N LYS A 127 -24.26 -1.50 -1.50
CA LYS A 127 -23.23 -2.37 -2.06
C LYS A 127 -21.95 -2.36 -1.21
N TYR A 128 -21.53 -1.19 -0.72
CA TYR A 128 -20.39 -1.07 0.18
C TYR A 128 -20.60 -1.87 1.47
N LEU A 129 -21.76 -1.71 2.11
CA LEU A 129 -22.08 -2.44 3.34
C LEU A 129 -22.17 -3.96 3.10
N TYR A 130 -22.76 -4.38 1.98
CA TYR A 130 -22.89 -5.80 1.64
C TYR A 130 -21.52 -6.44 1.45
N LEU A 131 -20.62 -5.77 0.72
CA LEU A 131 -19.23 -6.22 0.55
C LEU A 131 -18.47 -6.27 1.88
N LYS A 132 -18.71 -5.31 2.78
CA LYS A 132 -18.11 -5.29 4.12
C LYS A 132 -18.57 -6.49 4.96
N GLU A 133 -19.86 -6.82 4.91
CA GLU A 133 -20.42 -7.99 5.60
C GLU A 133 -19.87 -9.30 5.02
N LEU A 134 -19.83 -9.41 3.69
CA LEU A 134 -19.28 -10.57 3.00
C LEU A 134 -17.80 -10.80 3.36
N HIS A 135 -17.00 -9.73 3.41
CA HIS A 135 -15.62 -9.82 3.91
C HIS A 135 -15.56 -10.32 5.35
N LYS A 136 -16.41 -9.80 6.25
CA LYS A 136 -16.47 -10.25 7.65
C LYS A 136 -16.83 -11.74 7.77
N LYS A 137 -17.80 -12.21 6.98
CA LYS A 137 -18.20 -13.63 6.91
C LYS A 137 -17.06 -14.51 6.37
N ASN A 138 -16.42 -14.09 5.29
CA ASN A 138 -15.29 -14.81 4.71
C ASN A 138 -14.10 -14.87 5.66
N ASP A 139 -13.82 -13.80 6.41
CA ASP A 139 -12.77 -13.78 7.42
C ASP A 139 -13.11 -14.70 8.60
N LYS A 140 -14.36 -14.70 9.06
CA LYS A 140 -14.84 -15.64 10.10
C LYS A 140 -14.70 -17.09 9.64
N LYS A 141 -15.16 -17.40 8.43
CA LYS A 141 -15.00 -18.74 7.82
C LYS A 141 -13.54 -19.14 7.70
N LYS A 142 -12.65 -18.26 7.23
CA LYS A 142 -11.21 -18.52 7.18
C LYS A 142 -10.60 -18.75 8.56
N MET A 143 -11.10 -18.07 9.60
CA MET A 143 -10.64 -18.29 10.98
C MET A 143 -11.14 -19.62 11.55
N GLU A 144 -12.38 -20.00 11.27
CA GLU A 144 -12.97 -21.30 11.63
C GLU A 144 -12.23 -22.44 10.91
N GLU A 145 -12.04 -22.35 9.59
CA GLU A 145 -11.24 -23.31 8.82
C GLU A 145 -9.81 -23.45 9.39
N LYS A 146 -9.18 -22.34 9.83
CA LYS A 146 -7.87 -22.39 10.50
C LYS A 146 -7.94 -23.07 11.87
N ARG A 147 -9.02 -22.88 12.63
CA ARG A 147 -9.23 -23.53 13.93
C ARG A 147 -9.48 -25.03 13.75
N GLU A 148 -10.34 -25.41 12.81
CA GLU A 148 -10.61 -26.80 12.45
C GLU A 148 -9.36 -27.50 11.94
N ARG A 149 -8.56 -26.86 11.07
CA ARG A 149 -7.26 -27.41 10.66
C ARG A 149 -6.31 -27.62 11.84
N LYS A 150 -6.30 -26.72 12.84
CA LYS A 150 -5.48 -26.88 14.05
C LYS A 150 -5.97 -28.03 14.91
N LEU A 151 -7.28 -28.14 15.12
CA LEU A 151 -7.91 -29.22 15.89
C LEU A 151 -7.70 -30.58 15.20
N ALA A 152 -7.92 -30.67 13.89
CA ALA A 152 -7.67 -31.87 13.09
C ALA A 152 -6.19 -32.27 13.10
N THR A 153 -5.26 -31.29 13.07
CA THR A 153 -3.82 -31.58 13.23
C THR A 153 -3.49 -32.08 14.64
N GLN A 154 -4.24 -31.65 15.66
CA GLN A 154 -4.06 -32.05 17.04
C GLN A 154 -4.63 -33.46 17.32
N GLU A 155 -5.77 -33.81 16.72
CA GLU A 155 -6.39 -35.15 16.79
C GLU A 155 -5.61 -36.19 15.96
N GLN A 156 -5.10 -35.84 14.78
CA GLN A 156 -4.23 -36.72 14.00
C GLN A 156 -2.84 -36.94 14.63
N ALA A 157 -2.40 -36.02 15.50
CA ALA A 157 -1.17 -36.16 16.26
C ALA A 157 -1.31 -37.10 17.48
N SER A 158 -2.54 -37.40 17.94
CA SER A 158 -2.77 -38.40 19.01
C SER A 158 -2.76 -39.86 18.53
N GLU A 159 -2.93 -40.12 17.22
CA GLU A 159 -2.99 -41.49 16.68
C GLU A 159 -1.74 -41.96 15.93
N THR A 160 -0.79 -41.07 15.61
CA THR A 160 0.48 -41.48 14.98
C THR A 160 1.69 -40.88 15.69
N ASP A 161 2.66 -41.75 15.99
CA ASP A 161 4.00 -41.48 16.54
C ASP A 161 4.77 -40.44 15.68
N LYS A 162 4.44 -39.16 15.85
CA LYS A 162 4.96 -38.00 15.09
C LYS A 162 5.23 -36.79 15.98
N THR A 163 5.71 -37.02 17.20
CA THR A 163 6.09 -36.00 18.20
C THR A 163 7.31 -35.15 17.79
N LYS A 164 7.89 -35.36 16.61
CA LYS A 164 9.13 -34.69 16.18
C LYS A 164 8.86 -33.45 15.32
N ASN A 165 8.11 -33.52 14.22
CA ASN A 165 8.12 -32.42 13.25
C ASN A 165 7.35 -31.16 13.68
N THR A 166 6.21 -31.29 14.39
CA THR A 166 5.42 -30.12 14.84
C THR A 166 6.06 -29.43 16.05
N SER A 167 6.62 -30.21 16.98
CA SER A 167 7.31 -29.68 18.17
C SER A 167 8.56 -28.91 17.77
N PHE A 168 9.36 -29.45 16.83
CA PHE A 168 10.53 -28.74 16.30
C PHE A 168 10.13 -27.42 15.67
N VAL A 169 9.14 -27.36 14.76
CA VAL A 169 8.74 -26.10 14.11
C VAL A 169 8.32 -25.02 15.13
N CYS A 170 7.56 -25.38 16.16
CA CYS A 170 7.19 -24.46 17.24
C CYS A 170 8.41 -24.03 18.10
N LEU A 171 9.32 -24.95 18.39
CA LEU A 171 10.58 -24.65 19.09
C LEU A 171 11.48 -23.73 18.27
N TRP A 172 11.62 -23.98 16.96
CA TRP A 172 12.39 -23.15 16.04
C TRP A 172 11.79 -21.76 15.91
N ALA A 173 10.46 -21.64 15.80
CA ALA A 173 9.78 -20.35 15.76
C ALA A 173 10.02 -19.54 17.05
N SER A 174 9.89 -20.17 18.21
CA SER A 174 10.12 -19.52 19.51
C SER A 174 11.60 -19.16 19.73
N SER A 175 12.51 -20.04 19.28
CA SER A 175 13.96 -19.81 19.35
C SER A 175 14.40 -18.66 18.44
N MET A 176 13.85 -18.59 17.23
CA MET A 176 14.09 -17.47 16.30
C MET A 176 13.53 -16.16 16.86
N ASP A 177 12.32 -16.16 17.42
CA ASP A 177 11.74 -14.96 18.02
C ASP A 177 12.57 -14.44 19.20
N ARG A 178 13.09 -15.35 20.03
CA ARG A 178 14.06 -15.00 21.09
C ARG A 178 15.35 -14.44 20.50
N ALA A 179 15.90 -15.05 19.44
CA ALA A 179 17.11 -14.55 18.78
C ALA A 179 16.90 -13.15 18.17
N TYR A 180 15.75 -12.91 17.52
CA TYR A 180 15.39 -11.62 16.97
C TYR A 180 15.19 -10.56 18.05
N SER A 181 14.53 -10.92 19.15
CA SER A 181 14.38 -10.02 20.30
C SER A 181 15.74 -9.69 20.93
N TRP A 182 16.65 -10.66 21.01
CA TRP A 182 18.01 -10.40 21.47
C TRP A 182 18.77 -9.43 20.57
N ARG A 183 18.67 -9.58 19.24
CA ARG A 183 19.29 -8.65 18.30
C ARG A 183 18.73 -7.24 18.42
N ALA A 184 17.42 -7.11 18.60
CA ALA A 184 16.80 -5.80 18.82
C ALA A 184 17.23 -5.18 20.16
N ALA A 185 17.34 -5.97 21.23
CA ALA A 185 17.84 -5.47 22.52
C ALA A 185 19.32 -5.05 22.42
N GLN A 186 20.15 -5.81 21.68
CA GLN A 186 21.53 -5.42 21.41
C GLN A 186 21.62 -4.15 20.59
N SER A 187 20.74 -3.96 19.59
CA SER A 187 20.74 -2.74 18.79
C SER A 187 20.35 -1.50 19.61
N MET A 188 19.56 -1.63 20.68
CA MET A 188 19.29 -0.48 21.57
C MET A 188 20.55 0.08 22.24
N VAL A 189 21.56 -0.75 22.47
CA VAL A 189 22.81 -0.34 23.15
C VAL A 189 23.90 0.01 22.15
N PHE A 190 24.06 -0.82 21.11
CA PHE A 190 25.21 -0.76 20.19
C PHE A 190 24.83 -0.43 18.74
N GLY A 191 23.53 -0.45 18.42
CA GLY A 191 23.04 -0.26 17.06
C GLY A 191 23.12 1.20 16.64
N GLN A 192 23.42 1.40 15.35
CA GLN A 192 23.34 2.73 14.73
C GLN A 192 21.91 3.28 14.87
N PRO A 193 21.71 4.53 15.31
CA PRO A 193 20.39 5.12 15.41
C PRO A 193 19.76 5.42 14.05
N LEU A 194 18.48 5.09 13.91
CA LEU A 194 17.62 5.47 12.78
C LEU A 194 16.36 6.14 13.31
N VAL A 195 16.12 7.37 12.89
CA VAL A 195 15.00 8.19 13.37
C VAL A 195 13.84 8.16 12.40
N PHE A 196 12.64 7.92 12.94
CA PHE A 196 11.37 8.19 12.27
C PHE A 196 10.72 9.42 12.91
N ASP A 197 10.56 10.50 12.15
CA ASP A 197 9.98 11.77 12.61
C ASP A 197 8.45 11.72 12.54
N MET A 198 7.78 11.74 13.70
CA MET A 198 6.30 11.66 13.81
C MET A 198 5.60 13.02 13.76
N SER A 199 6.30 14.09 13.35
CA SER A 199 5.74 15.45 13.33
C SER A 199 4.67 15.71 12.25
N TYR A 200 4.25 14.70 11.47
CA TYR A 200 3.44 14.86 10.25
C TYR A 200 1.95 14.57 10.44
N GLU A 201 1.49 14.44 11.68
CA GLU A 201 0.09 14.10 11.96
C GLU A 201 -0.90 15.07 11.31
N ASN A 202 -0.66 16.39 11.44
CA ASN A 202 -1.51 17.43 10.87
C ASN A 202 -1.47 17.49 9.33
N ASP A 203 -0.46 16.88 8.71
CA ASP A 203 -0.32 16.81 7.26
C ASP A 203 -1.08 15.61 6.66
N MET A 204 -1.71 14.77 7.46
CA MET A 204 -2.33 13.53 7.00
C MET A 204 -3.79 13.39 7.45
N SER A 205 -4.60 12.75 6.60
CA SER A 205 -5.90 12.25 7.03
C SER A 205 -5.76 11.08 8.02
N VAL A 206 -6.78 10.82 8.82
CA VAL A 206 -6.81 9.67 9.77
C VAL A 206 -6.48 8.34 9.05
N ARG A 207 -6.94 8.17 7.80
CA ARG A 207 -6.64 6.98 7.00
C ARG A 207 -5.17 6.91 6.58
N GLU A 208 -4.55 8.05 6.30
CA GLU A 208 -3.13 8.14 5.95
C GLU A 208 -2.24 7.90 7.18
N VAL A 209 -2.60 8.45 8.35
CA VAL A 209 -1.92 8.14 9.63
C VAL A 209 -1.95 6.63 9.90
N ALA A 210 -3.12 5.99 9.79
CA ALA A 210 -3.23 4.54 9.95
C ALA A 210 -2.36 3.75 8.95
N ASN A 211 -2.19 4.25 7.72
CA ASN A 211 -1.29 3.63 6.75
C ASN A 211 0.19 3.88 7.06
N ALA A 212 0.54 5.06 7.56
CA ALA A 212 1.90 5.37 8.00
C ALA A 212 2.32 4.43 9.14
N VAL A 213 1.45 4.26 10.16
CA VAL A 213 1.66 3.30 11.25
C VAL A 213 1.84 1.87 10.72
N ARG A 214 1.04 1.42 9.75
CA ARG A 214 1.24 0.10 9.14
C ARG A 214 2.62 -0.06 8.50
N GLN A 215 3.11 0.96 7.79
CA GLN A 215 4.46 0.90 7.19
C GLN A 215 5.55 0.94 8.25
N LEU A 216 5.36 1.67 9.36
CA LEU A 216 6.29 1.70 10.49
C LEU A 216 6.35 0.33 11.21
N VAL A 217 5.20 -0.31 11.41
CA VAL A 217 5.12 -1.68 11.95
C VAL A 217 5.90 -2.66 11.07
N LEU A 218 5.74 -2.56 9.74
CA LEU A 218 6.51 -3.37 8.79
C LEU A 218 8.02 -3.06 8.86
N SER A 219 8.38 -1.78 9.03
CA SER A 219 9.76 -1.33 9.16
C SER A 219 10.42 -1.90 10.41
N GLU A 220 9.77 -1.80 11.57
CA GLU A 220 10.22 -2.41 12.84
C GLU A 220 10.36 -3.93 12.70
N SER A 221 9.35 -4.59 12.14
CA SER A 221 9.38 -6.03 11.93
C SER A 221 10.51 -6.49 11.01
N SER A 222 10.84 -5.71 9.97
CA SER A 222 11.97 -5.99 9.08
C SER A 222 13.32 -5.71 9.76
N ASN A 223 13.40 -4.67 10.59
CA ASN A 223 14.58 -4.38 11.41
C ASN A 223 14.91 -5.55 12.34
N ARG A 224 13.91 -6.04 13.07
CA ARG A 224 14.03 -7.09 14.08
C ARG A 224 14.56 -8.40 13.49
N ARG A 225 14.28 -8.65 12.20
CA ARG A 225 14.78 -9.81 11.45
C ARG A 225 16.16 -9.60 10.82
N SER A 226 16.68 -8.38 10.81
CA SER A 226 18.01 -8.08 10.28
C SER A 226 19.10 -8.82 11.07
N VAL A 227 20.23 -9.07 10.43
CA VAL A 227 21.44 -9.58 11.10
C VAL A 227 22.03 -8.49 11.99
N ASP A 228 21.99 -7.25 11.52
CA ASP A 228 22.51 -6.07 12.20
C ASP A 228 21.46 -4.93 12.20
N PRO A 229 20.50 -4.97 13.14
CA PRO A 229 19.40 -4.00 13.20
C PRO A 229 19.86 -2.58 13.54
N PHE A 230 19.09 -1.59 13.13
CA PHE A 230 19.19 -0.24 13.66
C PHE A 230 18.64 -0.17 15.09
N HIS A 231 19.09 0.81 15.87
CA HIS A 231 18.31 1.31 17.00
C HIS A 231 17.23 2.24 16.45
N ILE A 232 15.98 1.81 16.47
CA ILE A 232 14.87 2.64 15.98
C ILE A 232 14.51 3.68 17.05
N HIS A 233 14.43 4.95 16.63
CA HIS A 233 13.92 6.07 17.42
C HIS A 233 12.66 6.64 16.79
N PHE A 234 11.55 6.62 17.53
CA PHE A 234 10.34 7.38 17.20
C PHE A 234 10.37 8.70 17.96
N CYS A 235 10.70 9.77 17.25
CA CYS A 235 10.81 11.12 17.82
C CYS A 235 9.58 11.96 17.48
N ASN A 236 9.35 13.02 18.26
CA ASN A 236 8.16 13.88 18.16
C ASN A 236 6.84 13.09 18.29
N LEU A 237 6.84 11.95 18.99
CA LEU A 237 5.67 11.11 19.18
C LEU A 237 4.97 11.49 20.50
N LYS A 238 3.93 12.33 20.41
CA LYS A 238 3.13 12.72 21.57
C LYS A 238 2.22 11.59 22.04
N ASP A 239 1.97 11.49 23.34
CA ASP A 239 1.11 10.45 23.90
C ASP A 239 -0.36 10.53 23.44
N ASP A 240 -0.91 11.72 23.23
CA ASP A 240 -2.29 11.88 22.74
C ASP A 240 -2.41 11.87 21.19
N SER A 241 -1.31 11.60 20.49
CA SER A 241 -1.26 11.59 19.03
C SER A 241 -2.14 10.50 18.40
N LEU A 242 -2.66 10.75 17.19
CA LEU A 242 -3.30 9.74 16.37
C LEU A 242 -2.34 8.59 16.02
N TYR A 243 -1.04 8.89 15.87
CA TYR A 243 -0.01 7.85 15.74
C TYR A 243 -0.02 6.89 16.93
N ARG A 244 0.04 7.41 18.16
CA ARG A 244 0.03 6.59 19.39
C ARG A 244 -1.18 5.68 19.44
N LYS A 245 -2.37 6.23 19.16
CA LYS A 245 -3.64 5.48 19.15
C LYS A 245 -3.61 4.32 18.14
N GLU A 246 -3.14 4.57 16.92
CA GLU A 246 -3.05 3.51 15.89
C GLU A 246 -1.94 2.50 16.18
N PHE A 247 -0.82 2.90 16.79
CA PHE A 247 0.23 1.99 17.24
C PHE A 247 -0.26 1.02 18.32
N VAL A 248 -0.94 1.52 19.36
CA VAL A 248 -1.55 0.70 20.42
C VAL A 248 -2.57 -0.27 19.85
N LYS A 249 -3.36 0.16 18.86
CA LYS A 249 -4.31 -0.73 18.17
C LYS A 249 -3.62 -1.87 17.42
N HIS A 250 -2.45 -1.61 16.83
CA HIS A 250 -1.68 -2.61 16.10
C HIS A 250 -0.94 -3.59 17.02
N TYR A 251 -0.23 -3.08 18.02
CA TYR A 251 0.60 -3.87 18.92
C TYR A 251 -0.13 -4.39 20.17
N ARG A 252 -1.25 -3.77 20.54
CA ARG A 252 -1.98 -4.02 21.80
C ARG A 252 -1.02 -3.94 22.99
N GLU A 253 -1.11 -4.88 23.90
CA GLU A 253 -0.25 -5.04 25.09
C GLU A 253 1.24 -5.23 24.76
N ALA A 254 1.59 -5.52 23.51
CA ALA A 254 2.98 -5.65 23.10
C ALA A 254 3.66 -4.29 22.85
N TRP A 255 2.91 -3.18 22.81
CA TRP A 255 3.48 -1.86 22.55
C TRP A 255 4.58 -1.51 23.57
N ASP A 256 4.32 -1.70 24.86
CA ASP A 256 5.27 -1.36 25.93
C ASP A 256 6.46 -2.34 26.00
N LYS A 257 6.42 -3.42 25.21
CA LYS A 257 7.47 -4.45 25.12
C LYS A 257 8.36 -4.27 23.88
N LEU A 258 8.09 -3.26 23.06
CA LEU A 258 8.89 -3.00 21.87
C LEU A 258 10.28 -2.52 22.26
N LEU A 259 11.29 -3.08 21.60
CA LEU A 259 12.70 -2.76 21.80
C LEU A 259 13.11 -1.60 20.88
N ILE A 260 12.45 -0.47 21.08
CA ILE A 260 12.66 0.79 20.35
C ILE A 260 12.63 1.95 21.33
N THR A 261 13.28 3.06 20.98
CA THR A 261 13.18 4.29 21.79
C THR A 261 12.03 5.14 21.28
N VAL A 262 11.07 5.44 22.15
CA VAL A 262 9.94 6.35 21.88
C VAL A 262 10.10 7.60 22.72
N THR A 263 9.96 8.76 22.10
CA THR A 263 10.12 10.05 22.77
C THR A 263 9.29 11.15 22.09
N ASP A 264 8.81 12.10 22.89
CA ASP A 264 8.13 13.30 22.43
C ASP A 264 9.10 14.41 21.99
N GLN A 265 10.38 14.30 22.38
CA GLN A 265 11.42 15.27 22.07
C GLN A 265 11.82 15.28 20.60
N CYS A 266 12.37 16.43 20.18
CA CYS A 266 12.94 16.56 18.84
C CYS A 266 14.27 15.80 18.75
N TYR A 267 14.51 15.14 17.63
CA TYR A 267 15.77 14.43 17.37
C TYR A 267 17.02 15.34 17.43
N THR A 268 16.87 16.66 17.31
CA THR A 268 17.97 17.63 17.48
C THR A 268 18.39 17.84 18.93
N GLU A 269 17.55 17.46 19.89
CA GLU A 269 17.84 17.53 21.33
C GLU A 269 18.51 16.24 21.82
N ILE A 270 18.26 15.13 21.13
CA ILE A 270 18.73 13.79 21.49
C ILE A 270 20.10 13.49 20.84
N PHE A 271 20.32 13.97 19.61
CA PHE A 271 21.51 13.64 18.82
C PHE A 271 22.29 14.91 18.42
N PRO A 272 23.64 14.80 18.31
CA PRO A 272 24.47 15.89 17.78
C PRO A 272 24.03 16.30 16.37
N LYS A 273 23.79 17.59 16.19
CA LYS A 273 23.21 18.14 14.96
C LYS A 273 24.04 17.85 13.70
N ASP A 274 25.37 17.83 13.83
CA ASP A 274 26.34 17.52 12.79
C ASP A 274 26.29 16.06 12.32
N LYS A 275 25.73 15.16 13.12
CA LYS A 275 25.53 13.75 12.76
C LYS A 275 24.21 13.49 12.04
N LEU A 276 23.26 14.42 12.08
CA LEU A 276 21.91 14.22 11.56
C LEU A 276 21.82 14.48 10.05
N ILE A 277 21.29 13.50 9.31
CA ILE A 277 20.99 13.61 7.88
C ILE A 277 19.50 13.34 7.66
N TYR A 278 18.77 14.35 7.21
CA TYR A 278 17.36 14.21 6.87
C TYR A 278 17.19 13.66 5.45
N LEU A 279 16.63 12.46 5.33
CA LEU A 279 16.38 11.82 4.04
C LEU A 279 15.07 12.34 3.44
N THR A 280 15.17 12.95 2.26
CA THR A 280 14.02 13.45 1.51
C THR A 280 14.28 13.43 0.02
N ALA A 281 13.29 12.99 -0.76
CA ALA A 281 13.40 12.92 -2.22
C ALA A 281 13.59 14.29 -2.88
N ASP A 282 13.17 15.37 -2.21
CA ASP A 282 13.27 16.75 -2.70
C ASP A 282 14.65 17.39 -2.42
N SER A 283 15.56 16.69 -1.74
CA SER A 283 16.89 17.23 -1.45
C SER A 283 17.70 17.44 -2.73
N PRO A 284 18.35 18.61 -2.91
CA PRO A 284 19.25 18.84 -4.03
C PRO A 284 20.55 18.03 -3.92
N LYS A 285 20.94 17.64 -2.69
CA LYS A 285 22.10 16.78 -2.44
C LYS A 285 21.71 15.32 -2.58
N VAL A 286 22.44 14.58 -3.40
CA VAL A 286 22.25 13.15 -3.61
C VAL A 286 23.24 12.36 -2.75
N MET A 287 22.72 11.40 -1.98
CA MET A 287 23.51 10.49 -1.16
C MET A 287 24.40 9.60 -2.05
N LYS A 288 25.71 9.58 -1.76
CA LYS A 288 26.69 8.82 -2.55
C LYS A 288 27.05 7.49 -1.90
N THR A 289 27.29 7.52 -0.59
CA THR A 289 27.71 6.39 0.23
C THR A 289 26.88 6.36 1.50
N PHE A 290 26.74 5.17 2.08
CA PHE A 290 26.20 5.02 3.42
C PHE A 290 27.32 5.25 4.43
N ASP A 291 27.05 6.12 5.38
CA ASP A 291 27.92 6.48 6.50
C ASP A 291 27.34 5.89 7.80
N HIS A 292 28.15 5.08 8.48
CA HIS A 292 27.80 4.39 9.73
C HIS A 292 27.88 5.30 10.96
N ASP A 293 28.55 6.45 10.87
CA ASP A 293 28.68 7.42 11.97
C ASP A 293 27.55 8.46 12.01
N LYS A 294 26.71 8.47 10.97
CA LYS A 294 25.58 9.40 10.81
C LYS A 294 24.29 8.81 11.35
N VAL A 295 23.37 9.70 11.71
CA VAL A 295 22.00 9.38 12.15
C VAL A 295 21.05 9.82 11.05
N TYR A 296 20.43 8.85 10.37
CA TYR A 296 19.47 9.14 9.32
C TYR A 296 18.09 9.40 9.88
N ILE A 297 17.38 10.38 9.32
CA ILE A 297 16.01 10.72 9.69
C ILE A 297 15.10 10.48 8.49
N ILE A 298 13.99 9.76 8.72
CA ILE A 298 12.91 9.54 7.75
C ILE A 298 11.65 10.22 8.28
N GLY A 299 11.02 11.05 7.45
CA GLY A 299 9.72 11.64 7.79
C GLY A 299 8.61 10.60 7.75
N SER A 300 7.89 10.40 8.85
CA SER A 300 6.86 9.35 9.01
C SER A 300 5.53 9.70 8.35
N MET A 301 5.55 10.09 7.08
CA MET A 301 4.40 10.59 6.35
C MET A 301 4.01 9.64 5.22
N VAL A 302 2.71 9.46 5.00
CA VAL A 302 2.14 8.78 3.84
C VAL A 302 1.15 9.71 3.16
N ASP A 303 1.42 10.07 1.92
CA ASP A 303 0.61 10.99 1.16
C ASP A 303 -0.02 10.30 -0.08
N LYS A 304 -1.35 10.32 -0.19
CA LYS A 304 -2.02 9.84 -1.41
C LYS A 304 -1.82 10.80 -2.58
N SER A 305 -1.79 12.10 -2.28
CA SER A 305 -1.43 13.17 -3.21
C SER A 305 -0.08 13.72 -2.79
N ILE A 306 0.90 13.69 -3.69
CA ILE A 306 2.27 14.07 -3.39
C ILE A 306 2.33 15.51 -2.86
N LYS A 307 2.81 15.68 -1.63
CA LYS A 307 3.09 16.99 -1.04
C LYS A 307 4.58 17.30 -1.13
N THR A 308 5.00 17.92 -2.21
CA THR A 308 6.42 18.21 -2.45
C THR A 308 6.97 19.22 -1.44
N GLY A 309 8.20 19.01 -0.97
CA GLY A 309 8.97 19.96 -0.19
C GLY A 309 8.65 20.05 1.30
N VAL A 310 7.64 19.35 1.83
CA VAL A 310 7.24 19.45 3.25
C VAL A 310 8.38 19.03 4.18
N SER A 311 8.98 17.86 3.94
CA SER A 311 10.11 17.38 4.73
C SER A 311 11.38 18.20 4.53
N LEU A 312 11.64 18.65 3.30
CA LEU A 312 12.81 19.49 3.01
C LEU A 312 12.72 20.83 3.75
N ALA A 313 11.54 21.46 3.75
CA ALA A 313 11.31 22.72 4.44
C ALA A 313 11.53 22.59 5.96
N ARG A 314 11.02 21.51 6.57
CA ARG A 314 11.24 21.23 8.00
C ARG A 314 12.71 21.03 8.34
N ALA A 315 13.41 20.20 7.58
CA ALA A 315 14.84 19.97 7.78
C ALA A 315 15.67 21.26 7.64
N LYS A 316 15.35 22.10 6.64
CA LYS A 316 15.99 23.41 6.44
C LYS A 316 15.74 24.39 7.59
N ARG A 317 14.51 24.45 8.13
CA ARG A 317 14.20 25.30 9.29
C ARG A 317 15.01 24.92 10.52
N LEU A 318 15.28 23.63 10.69
CA LEU A 318 16.14 23.12 11.75
C LEU A 318 17.63 23.21 11.40
N GLY A 319 18.00 23.65 10.19
CA GLY A 319 19.38 23.78 9.73
C GLY A 319 20.12 22.43 9.63
N LEU A 320 19.43 21.38 9.20
CA LEU A 320 19.97 20.02 9.08
C LEU A 320 20.55 19.78 7.69
N GLU A 321 21.51 18.87 7.60
CA GLU A 321 21.91 18.29 6.32
C GLU A 321 20.77 17.45 5.74
N THR A 322 20.55 17.55 4.44
CA THR A 322 19.53 16.77 3.72
C THR A 322 20.16 15.96 2.61
N ALA A 323 19.62 14.77 2.34
CA ALA A 323 20.06 13.93 1.23
C ALA A 323 18.89 13.19 0.57
N ALA A 324 18.97 13.03 -0.76
CA ALA A 324 18.07 12.21 -1.55
C ALA A 324 18.76 10.91 -1.95
N LEU A 325 17.99 9.82 -2.11
CA LEU A 325 18.53 8.58 -2.67
C LEU A 325 18.91 8.77 -4.14
N PRO A 326 19.99 8.13 -4.64
CA PRO A 326 20.46 8.24 -6.02
C PRO A 326 19.59 7.46 -7.03
N LEU A 327 18.26 7.57 -6.94
CA LEU A 327 17.32 6.79 -7.75
C LEU A 327 17.56 6.97 -9.25
N GLU A 328 17.72 8.20 -9.72
CA GLU A 328 17.94 8.49 -11.14
C GLU A 328 19.28 7.95 -11.64
N LYS A 329 20.29 7.85 -10.78
CA LYS A 329 21.61 7.34 -11.14
C LYS A 329 21.58 5.84 -11.44
N TYR A 330 20.77 5.08 -10.68
CA TYR A 330 20.77 3.62 -10.73
C TYR A 330 19.55 3.03 -11.43
N LEU A 331 18.42 3.74 -11.51
CA LEU A 331 17.15 3.22 -12.05
C LEU A 331 16.67 4.05 -13.25
N LEU A 332 16.38 3.37 -14.36
CA LEU A 332 15.68 3.97 -15.50
C LEU A 332 14.20 4.14 -15.14
N TRP A 333 13.88 5.28 -14.55
CA TRP A 333 12.56 5.59 -14.07
C TRP A 333 11.53 5.59 -15.21
N ASN A 334 10.40 4.91 -15.00
CA ASN A 334 9.34 4.77 -16.00
C ASN A 334 8.08 5.48 -15.55
N SER A 335 7.59 5.16 -14.34
CA SER A 335 6.29 5.64 -13.88
C SER A 335 6.23 5.81 -12.36
N GLY A 336 5.32 6.69 -11.92
CA GLY A 336 5.02 6.90 -10.52
C GLY A 336 6.00 7.83 -9.79
N ALA A 337 5.64 8.13 -8.54
CA ALA A 337 6.39 9.04 -7.67
C ALA A 337 7.71 8.43 -7.18
N LYS A 338 8.74 9.27 -7.07
CA LYS A 338 10.04 8.93 -6.47
C LYS A 338 10.02 8.89 -4.94
N ASN A 339 8.90 9.28 -4.32
CA ASN A 339 8.66 9.06 -2.91
C ASN A 339 8.47 7.55 -2.67
N LEU A 340 9.32 7.00 -1.81
CA LEU A 340 9.27 5.60 -1.38
C LEU A 340 8.53 5.51 -0.05
N THR A 341 7.97 4.34 0.24
CA THR A 341 7.27 4.09 1.51
C THR A 341 8.25 3.90 2.66
N LEU A 342 7.79 4.03 3.90
CA LEU A 342 8.66 3.94 5.09
C LEU A 342 9.32 2.55 5.19
N ASP A 343 8.57 1.49 4.88
CA ASP A 343 9.07 0.12 4.83
C ASP A 343 10.11 -0.09 3.71
N GLN A 344 9.92 0.52 2.53
CA GLN A 344 10.89 0.48 1.45
C GLN A 344 12.20 1.19 1.85
N MET A 345 12.08 2.37 2.46
CA MET A 345 13.24 3.09 2.99
C MET A 345 14.00 2.24 4.01
N MET A 346 13.27 1.55 4.90
CA MET A 346 13.89 0.67 5.88
C MET A 346 14.69 -0.46 5.24
N HIS A 347 14.10 -1.16 4.26
CA HIS A 347 14.81 -2.22 3.53
C HIS A 347 16.04 -1.71 2.78
N ILE A 348 15.94 -0.54 2.15
CA ILE A 348 17.06 0.12 1.45
C ILE A 348 18.18 0.41 2.44
N LEU A 349 17.89 1.07 3.56
CA LEU A 349 18.91 1.46 4.54
C LEU A 349 19.55 0.25 5.23
N LEU A 350 18.77 -0.78 5.57
CA LEU A 350 19.33 -2.03 6.12
C LEU A 350 20.29 -2.69 5.13
N THR A 351 19.93 -2.73 3.84
CA THR A 351 20.78 -3.33 2.80
C THR A 351 22.04 -2.51 2.56
N LEU A 352 21.95 -1.18 2.62
CA LEU A 352 23.11 -0.29 2.51
C LEU A 352 24.04 -0.40 3.71
N LYS A 353 23.49 -0.53 4.92
CA LYS A 353 24.27 -0.72 6.15
C LYS A 353 25.10 -2.00 6.10
N ASP A 354 24.53 -3.08 5.57
CA ASP A 354 25.18 -4.38 5.44
C ASP A 354 26.17 -4.45 4.26
N THR A 355 25.79 -3.93 3.09
CA THR A 355 26.53 -4.18 1.84
C THR A 355 27.20 -2.96 1.21
N GLY A 356 26.74 -1.76 1.54
CA GLY A 356 27.12 -0.53 0.84
C GLY A 356 26.72 -0.46 -0.65
N ASP A 357 26.00 -1.47 -1.18
CA ASP A 357 25.70 -1.59 -2.60
C ASP A 357 24.32 -1.03 -2.95
N TRP A 358 24.32 0.11 -3.64
CA TRP A 358 23.10 0.75 -4.14
C TRP A 358 22.29 -0.11 -5.11
N LYS A 359 22.90 -0.98 -5.91
CA LYS A 359 22.13 -1.81 -6.84
C LYS A 359 21.28 -2.79 -6.06
N LYS A 360 21.88 -3.52 -5.10
CA LYS A 360 21.17 -4.45 -4.20
C LYS A 360 20.10 -3.72 -3.39
N ALA A 361 20.45 -2.58 -2.79
CA ALA A 361 19.50 -1.82 -1.98
C ALA A 361 18.30 -1.33 -2.79
N LEU A 362 18.50 -0.90 -4.03
CA LEU A 362 17.42 -0.38 -4.86
C LEU A 362 16.54 -1.46 -5.52
N GLU A 363 16.84 -2.75 -5.32
CA GLU A 363 15.92 -3.85 -5.71
C GLU A 363 14.60 -3.82 -4.92
N PHE A 364 14.60 -3.21 -3.74
CA PHE A 364 13.40 -3.01 -2.92
C PHE A 364 12.48 -1.91 -3.47
N VAL A 365 12.91 -1.14 -4.48
CA VAL A 365 12.03 -0.24 -5.20
C VAL A 365 11.06 -1.09 -6.06
N PRO A 366 9.75 -0.81 -6.07
CA PRO A 366 8.80 -1.61 -6.85
C PRO A 366 9.14 -1.63 -8.34
N LYS A 367 9.31 -2.83 -8.91
CA LYS A 367 9.69 -3.05 -10.33
C LYS A 367 8.82 -2.30 -11.33
N ARG A 368 7.53 -2.07 -11.02
CA ARG A 368 6.62 -1.29 -11.88
C ARG A 368 7.04 0.19 -12.07
N LYS A 369 7.89 0.73 -11.19
CA LYS A 369 8.34 2.13 -11.24
C LYS A 369 9.49 2.36 -12.23
N TYR A 370 10.24 1.34 -12.62
CA TYR A 370 11.43 1.47 -13.46
C TYR A 370 11.56 0.34 -14.50
N CYS A 371 12.21 0.61 -15.64
CA CYS A 371 12.37 -0.38 -16.71
C CYS A 371 13.60 -1.29 -16.54
N GLY A 372 14.59 -0.83 -15.79
CA GLY A 372 15.81 -1.59 -15.51
C GLY A 372 16.83 -0.77 -14.74
N PHE A 373 17.90 -1.43 -14.31
CA PHE A 373 19.05 -0.75 -13.74
C PHE A 373 19.87 -0.09 -14.84
N VAL A 374 20.44 1.06 -14.51
CA VAL A 374 21.30 1.85 -15.40
C VAL A 374 22.65 1.14 -15.53
N SER A 375 22.90 0.52 -16.69
CA SER A 375 24.16 -0.16 -17.00
C SER A 375 25.27 0.79 -17.48
N ARG A 376 24.88 1.99 -17.96
CA ARG A 376 25.75 3.06 -18.49
C ARG A 376 25.21 4.41 -18.05
N PRO A 377 26.03 5.47 -17.86
CA PRO A 377 25.57 6.76 -17.37
C PRO A 377 24.31 7.27 -18.08
N VAL A 378 23.32 7.75 -17.33
CA VAL A 378 21.98 8.17 -17.81
C VAL A 378 22.06 9.14 -18.99
N HIS A 379 23.10 9.96 -19.07
CA HIS A 379 23.32 10.91 -20.17
C HIS A 379 23.53 10.20 -21.51
N GLU A 380 24.20 9.06 -21.54
CA GLU A 380 24.38 8.26 -22.75
C GLU A 380 23.10 7.54 -23.14
N LEU A 381 22.37 7.00 -22.15
CA LEU A 381 21.10 6.33 -22.40
C LEU A 381 20.03 7.30 -22.92
N LYS A 382 19.95 8.53 -22.38
CA LYS A 382 19.11 9.60 -22.93
C LYS A 382 19.52 9.98 -24.34
N LYS A 383 20.82 10.08 -24.64
CA LYS A 383 21.31 10.31 -26.01
C LYS A 383 20.88 9.18 -26.94
N THR A 384 21.04 7.92 -26.53
CA THR A 384 20.62 6.77 -27.35
C THR A 384 19.10 6.69 -27.51
N LEU A 385 18.32 7.00 -26.47
CA LEU A 385 16.87 6.98 -26.53
C LEU A 385 16.34 8.12 -27.41
N ASN A 386 16.93 9.31 -27.29
CA ASN A 386 16.63 10.44 -28.18
C ASN A 386 16.99 10.10 -29.62
N LEU A 387 18.17 9.51 -29.86
CA LEU A 387 18.58 9.05 -31.19
C LEU A 387 17.60 8.01 -31.76
N ILE A 388 17.19 7.02 -30.96
CA ILE A 388 16.21 6.01 -31.36
C ILE A 388 14.84 6.65 -31.64
N ASN A 389 14.41 7.63 -30.84
CA ASN A 389 13.16 8.34 -31.07
C ASN A 389 13.23 9.21 -32.33
N THR A 390 14.35 9.87 -32.59
CA THR A 390 14.61 10.61 -33.84
C THR A 390 14.63 9.68 -35.05
N LEU A 391 15.22 8.48 -34.92
CA LEU A 391 15.22 7.45 -35.97
C LEU A 391 13.84 6.81 -36.17
N LYS A 392 13.04 6.66 -35.12
CA LYS A 392 11.65 6.18 -35.19
C LYS A 392 10.70 7.23 -35.79
N LEU A 393 10.88 8.51 -35.46
CA LEU A 393 10.21 9.62 -36.17
C LEU A 393 10.76 9.82 -37.59
N GLY A 394 11.95 9.30 -37.91
CA GLY A 394 12.58 9.37 -39.22
C GLY A 394 11.92 8.52 -40.32
N LYS A 395 10.83 7.80 -40.04
CA LYS A 395 10.06 7.07 -41.07
C LYS A 395 8.96 7.89 -41.76
N THR A 396 8.83 9.18 -41.48
CA THR A 396 8.01 10.12 -42.29
C THR A 396 8.90 11.09 -43.05
N GLN A 397 9.80 10.57 -43.88
CA GLN A 397 10.67 11.36 -44.75
C GLN A 397 9.93 12.16 -45.84
N GLN A 398 8.62 11.94 -46.01
CA GLN A 398 7.81 12.64 -47.03
C GLN A 398 7.14 13.94 -46.55
N GLU A 399 6.98 14.17 -45.24
CA GLU A 399 6.35 15.40 -44.74
C GLU A 399 7.33 16.56 -44.58
N VAL A 400 8.58 16.27 -44.17
CA VAL A 400 9.62 17.29 -44.00
C VAL A 400 10.09 17.86 -45.34
N GLN A 401 10.19 17.05 -46.39
CA GLN A 401 10.54 17.54 -47.74
C GLN A 401 9.45 18.45 -48.35
N LYS A 402 8.16 18.16 -48.10
CA LYS A 402 7.05 19.03 -48.56
C LYS A 402 7.01 20.37 -47.82
N GLN A 403 7.44 20.39 -46.55
CA GLN A 403 7.46 21.62 -45.74
C GLN A 403 8.67 22.50 -46.05
N PHE A 404 9.83 21.91 -46.36
CA PHE A 404 11.00 22.65 -46.87
C PHE A 404 10.76 23.23 -48.27
N ALA A 405 10.09 22.50 -49.18
CA ALA A 405 9.75 23.00 -50.51
C ALA A 405 8.76 24.18 -50.48
N LYS A 406 7.79 24.18 -49.57
CA LYS A 406 6.86 25.32 -49.37
C LYS A 406 7.55 26.57 -48.81
N ASN A 407 8.56 26.40 -47.96
CA ASN A 407 9.29 27.54 -47.36
C ASN A 407 10.32 28.17 -48.32
N TYR A 408 10.84 27.42 -49.30
CA TYR A 408 11.72 27.98 -50.33
C TYR A 408 10.94 28.82 -51.37
N SER A 409 9.72 28.40 -51.74
CA SER A 409 8.88 29.13 -52.70
C SER A 409 8.38 30.50 -52.18
N LYS A 410 8.09 30.63 -50.88
CA LYS A 410 7.67 31.91 -50.27
C LYS A 410 8.79 32.94 -50.18
N LYS A 411 10.06 32.53 -50.20
CA LYS A 411 11.22 33.44 -50.13
C LYS A 411 11.61 34.06 -51.48
N LEU A 412 11.08 33.56 -52.59
CA LEU A 412 11.36 34.04 -53.95
C LEU A 412 10.27 34.97 -54.51
N THR A 413 9.12 35.11 -53.83
CA THR A 413 8.00 35.96 -54.24
C THR A 413 7.86 37.25 -53.41
N GLN A 414 8.78 37.47 -52.45
CA GLN A 414 8.96 38.75 -51.77
C GLN A 414 10.32 39.32 -52.17
N LYS A 415 10.41 39.85 -53.38
CA LYS A 415 11.38 40.87 -53.76
C LYS A 415 10.78 41.77 -54.81
#